data_AF-A0A1S7PDH7-F1
#
_entry.id   AF-A0A1S7PDH7-F1
#
_cell.length_a   1.000
_cell.length_b   1.000
_cell.length_c   1.000
_cell.angle_alpha   90.00
_cell.angle_beta   90.00
_cell.angle_gamma   90.00
#
_symmetry.space_group_name_H-M   'P 1'
#
loop_
_entity.id
_entity.type
_entity.pdbx_description
1 polymer ?
#
loop_
_entity_poly.entity_id
_entity_poly.type
_entity_poly.pdbx_seq_one_letter_code
_entity_poly.pdbx_strand_id
1 'polypeptide(L)'
;MDDLVRCQQEEIETLRERLRQALAALAPMEFFPPVEWGLTASEARIFAHLRARPIATKQSLMSAVYGDWIGDIPDENTLESHISRLRRKIATHGFQIKGERFMGYHLVSAAHG
;
A
#
# COMPACT_ATOMS: atom_id res chain seq x y z
N MET A 1 32.44 15.71 -24.28
CA MET A 1 31.46 16.14 -23.26
C MET A 1 30.12 15.48 -23.53
N ASP A 2 29.64 15.51 -24.77
CA ASP A 2 28.32 14.98 -25.16
C ASP A 2 28.19 13.46 -25.09
N ASP A 3 29.24 12.68 -25.39
CA ASP A 3 29.17 11.21 -25.28
C ASP A 3 29.03 10.72 -23.83
N LEU A 4 29.63 11.42 -22.88
CA LEU A 4 29.48 11.08 -21.46
C LEU A 4 28.06 11.37 -20.96
N VAL A 5 27.47 12.47 -21.41
CA VAL A 5 26.08 12.84 -21.10
C VAL A 5 25.12 11.84 -21.72
N ARG A 6 25.39 11.40 -22.96
CA ARG A 6 24.58 10.40 -23.67
C ARG A 6 24.62 9.03 -22.98
N CYS A 7 25.80 8.53 -22.63
CA CYS A 7 25.93 7.28 -21.89
C CYS A 7 25.21 7.34 -20.53
N GLN A 8 25.29 8.47 -19.82
CA GLN A 8 24.58 8.63 -18.55
C GLN A 8 23.05 8.65 -18.72
N GLN A 9 22.54 9.26 -19.79
CA GLN A 9 21.11 9.28 -20.09
C GLN A 9 20.59 7.88 -20.43
N GLU A 10 21.33 7.11 -21.22
CA GLU A 10 21.00 5.71 -21.55
C GLU A 10 20.96 4.83 -20.28
N GLU A 11 21.89 5.06 -19.34
CA GLU A 11 21.91 4.35 -18.07
C GLU A 11 20.74 4.75 -17.16
N ILE A 12 20.40 6.04 -17.10
CA ILE A 12 19.23 6.53 -16.37
C ILE A 12 17.94 5.91 -16.92
N GLU A 13 17.80 5.82 -18.25
CA GLU A 13 16.64 5.20 -18.89
C GLU A 13 16.57 3.71 -18.55
N THR A 14 17.68 3.00 -18.64
CA THR A 14 17.78 1.58 -18.29
C THR A 14 17.43 1.33 -16.82
N LEU A 15 17.92 2.17 -15.91
CA LEU A 15 17.62 2.05 -14.49
C LEU A 15 16.15 2.36 -14.18
N ARG A 16 15.57 3.40 -14.81
CA ARG A 16 14.14 3.73 -14.68
C ARG A 16 13.24 2.61 -15.22
N GLU A 17 13.64 2.00 -16.34
CA GLU A 17 12.95 0.84 -16.92
C GLU A 17 12.93 -0.35 -15.95
N ARG A 18 14.10 -0.71 -15.41
CA ARG A 18 14.23 -1.81 -14.43
C ARG A 18 13.42 -1.52 -13.17
N LEU A 19 13.45 -0.27 -12.70
CA LEU A 19 12.63 0.14 -11.56
C LEU A 19 11.14 -0.04 -11.87
N ARG A 20 10.68 0.35 -13.06
CA ARG A 20 9.27 0.16 -13.47
C ARG A 20 8.88 -1.31 -13.50
N GLN A 21 9.72 -2.17 -14.08
CA GLN A 21 9.47 -3.61 -14.16
C GLN A 21 9.46 -4.27 -12.78
N ALA A 22 10.40 -3.91 -11.91
CA ALA A 22 10.46 -4.39 -10.53
C ALA A 22 9.25 -3.93 -9.71
N LEU A 23 8.90 -2.64 -9.80
CA LEU A 23 7.71 -2.09 -9.14
C LEU A 23 6.42 -2.74 -9.68
N ALA A 24 6.32 -2.99 -10.98
CA ALA A 24 5.15 -3.68 -11.56
C ALA A 24 5.00 -5.12 -11.05
N ALA A 25 6.12 -5.83 -10.82
CA ALA A 25 6.11 -7.19 -10.28
C ALA A 25 5.82 -7.23 -8.76
N LEU A 26 6.22 -6.20 -8.02
CA LEU A 26 6.10 -6.12 -6.56
C LEU A 26 4.80 -5.44 -6.08
N ALA A 27 4.28 -4.49 -6.85
CA ALA A 27 3.14 -3.65 -6.50
C ALA A 27 2.36 -3.22 -7.76
N PRO A 28 1.40 -4.02 -8.24
CA PRO A 28 0.55 -3.60 -9.35
C PRO A 28 -0.35 -2.45 -8.86
N MET A 29 0.01 -1.24 -9.30
CA MET A 29 -0.60 0.06 -8.94
C MET A 29 -0.54 0.43 -7.46
N GLU A 30 0.26 1.45 -7.15
CA GLU A 30 0.05 2.31 -6.00
C GLU A 30 -1.31 3.01 -6.17
N PHE A 31 -2.39 2.34 -5.80
CA PHE A 31 -3.68 3.00 -5.69
C PHE A 31 -3.60 3.94 -4.50
N PHE A 32 -3.44 5.23 -4.78
CA PHE A 32 -3.59 6.27 -3.79
C PHE A 32 -5.08 6.59 -3.65
N PRO A 33 -5.68 6.33 -2.48
CA PRO A 33 -7.06 6.75 -2.24
C PRO A 33 -7.17 8.29 -2.35
N PRO A 34 -8.27 8.82 -2.92
CA PRO A 34 -8.48 10.25 -3.05
C PRO A 34 -8.31 10.99 -1.72
N VAL A 35 -7.71 12.18 -1.77
CA VAL A 35 -7.45 13.01 -0.57
C VAL A 35 -8.75 13.36 0.17
N GLU A 36 -9.87 13.48 -0.55
CA GLU A 36 -11.19 13.72 0.03
C GLU A 36 -11.66 12.65 1.03
N TRP A 37 -11.07 11.44 1.02
CA TRP A 37 -11.39 10.39 2.00
C TRP A 37 -10.77 10.67 3.38
N GLY A 38 -9.86 11.66 3.48
CA GLY A 38 -9.25 12.08 4.73
C GLY A 38 -8.40 10.98 5.39
N LEU A 39 -7.81 10.07 4.61
CA LEU A 39 -6.96 8.99 5.13
C LEU A 39 -5.58 9.53 5.54
N THR A 40 -5.04 9.05 6.66
CA THR A 40 -3.63 9.28 7.00
C THR A 40 -2.70 8.48 6.07
N ALA A 41 -1.41 8.80 6.06
CA ALA A 41 -0.43 8.05 5.27
C ALA A 41 -0.45 6.54 5.58
N SER A 42 -0.50 6.16 6.86
CA SER A 42 -0.60 4.75 7.28
C SER A 42 -1.91 4.11 6.82
N GLU A 43 -3.04 4.82 6.93
CA GLU A 43 -4.35 4.34 6.49
C GLU A 43 -4.39 4.13 4.98
N ALA A 44 -3.82 5.06 4.20
CA ALA A 44 -3.72 4.96 2.75
C ALA A 44 -2.85 3.77 2.33
N ARG A 45 -1.70 3.55 3.00
CA ARG A 45 -0.84 2.38 2.77
C ARG A 45 -1.55 1.06 3.06
N ILE A 46 -2.27 0.98 4.18
CA ILE A 46 -3.07 -0.21 4.53
C ILE A 46 -4.13 -0.46 3.45
N PHE A 47 -4.86 0.58 3.02
CA PHE A 47 -5.88 0.44 1.99
C PHE A 47 -5.30 -0.06 0.65
N ALA A 48 -4.22 0.56 0.18
CA ALA A 48 -3.54 0.16 -1.05
C ALA A 48 -3.08 -1.30 -0.98
N HIS A 49 -2.49 -1.70 0.16
CA HIS A 49 -2.02 -3.07 0.39
C HIS A 49 -3.14 -4.10 0.42
N LEU A 50 -4.30 -3.76 1.02
CA LEU A 50 -5.50 -4.59 1.03
C LEU A 50 -6.16 -4.69 -0.35
N ARG A 51 -6.05 -3.66 -1.19
CA ARG A 51 -6.58 -3.67 -2.56
C ARG A 51 -5.72 -4.51 -3.51
N ALA A 52 -4.41 -4.54 -3.28
CA ALA A 52 -3.46 -5.27 -4.11
C ALA A 52 -3.47 -6.80 -3.87
N ARG A 53 -4.08 -7.28 -2.78
CA ARG A 53 -4.04 -8.70 -2.38
C ARG A 53 -5.42 -9.23 -1.97
N PRO A 54 -5.74 -10.50 -2.26
CA PRO A 54 -6.97 -11.13 -1.78
C PRO A 54 -7.06 -11.17 -0.26
N ILE A 55 -5.94 -11.45 0.43
CA ILE A 55 -5.84 -11.49 1.89
C ILE A 55 -4.50 -10.86 2.29
N ALA A 56 -4.53 -9.94 3.25
CA ALA A 56 -3.38 -9.33 3.88
C ALA A 56 -3.24 -9.83 5.32
N THR A 57 -2.16 -10.57 5.60
CA THR A 57 -1.81 -10.99 6.96
C THR A 57 -1.43 -9.77 7.80
N LYS A 58 -1.56 -9.86 9.13
CA LYS A 58 -1.09 -8.81 10.06
C LYS A 58 0.37 -8.44 9.80
N GLN A 59 1.24 -9.43 9.66
CA GLN A 59 2.66 -9.21 9.38
C GLN A 59 2.87 -8.46 8.05
N SER A 60 2.13 -8.80 6.99
CA SER A 60 2.25 -8.10 5.71
C SER A 60 1.83 -6.63 5.80
N LEU A 61 0.81 -6.33 6.62
CA LEU A 61 0.36 -4.96 6.87
C LEU A 61 1.37 -4.19 7.73
N MET A 62 1.97 -4.84 8.72
CA MET A 62 3.06 -4.27 9.49
C MET A 62 4.23 -3.88 8.58
N SER A 63 4.64 -4.77 7.68
CA SER A 63 5.69 -4.47 6.69
C SER A 63 5.30 -3.35 5.73
N ALA A 64 4.03 -3.26 5.31
CA ALA A 64 3.56 -2.21 4.40
C ALA A 64 3.58 -0.81 5.05
N VAL A 65 3.29 -0.73 6.34
CA VAL A 65 3.23 0.55 7.07
C VAL A 65 4.60 0.93 7.60
N TYR A 66 5.33 -0.03 8.18
CA TYR A 66 6.54 0.20 8.98
C TYR A 66 7.81 -0.43 8.39
N GLY A 67 7.78 -0.95 7.15
CA GLY A 67 8.95 -1.60 6.54
C GLY A 67 10.19 -0.70 6.46
N ASP A 68 9.98 0.60 6.27
CA ASP A 68 11.05 1.61 6.20
C ASP A 68 11.24 2.37 7.53
N TRP A 69 10.61 1.90 8.61
CA TRP A 69 10.67 2.59 9.90
C TRP A 69 12.05 2.42 10.56
N ILE A 70 12.67 3.53 10.93
CA ILE A 70 13.95 3.54 11.63
C ILE A 70 13.67 3.83 13.11
N GLY A 71 13.72 2.78 13.95
CA GLY A 71 13.48 2.87 15.40
C GLY A 71 12.64 1.69 15.90
N ASP A 72 12.06 1.84 17.10
CA ASP A 72 11.15 0.84 17.66
C ASP A 72 9.89 0.74 16.78
N ILE A 73 9.69 -0.44 16.20
CA ILE A 73 8.54 -0.74 15.36
C ILE A 73 7.29 -0.71 16.25
N PRO A 74 6.25 0.06 15.89
CA PRO A 74 5.00 0.08 16.64
C PRO A 74 4.38 -1.31 16.80
N ASP A 75 3.63 -1.50 17.87
CA ASP A 75 3.00 -2.79 18.15
C ASP A 75 1.82 -3.11 17.22
N GLU A 76 1.36 -4.35 17.27
CA GLU A 76 0.18 -4.78 16.50
C GLU A 76 -1.10 -4.02 16.89
N ASN A 77 -1.23 -3.54 18.14
CA ASN A 77 -2.40 -2.79 18.59
C ASN A 77 -2.52 -1.44 17.86
N THR A 78 -1.38 -0.83 17.55
CA THR A 78 -1.33 0.39 16.74
C THR A 78 -1.87 0.13 15.33
N LEU A 79 -1.50 -1.00 14.72
CA LEU A 79 -2.07 -1.43 13.43
C LEU A 79 -3.58 -1.63 13.52
N GLU A 80 -4.08 -2.32 14.54
CA GLU A 80 -5.52 -2.52 14.74
C GLU A 80 -6.28 -1.20 14.90
N SER A 81 -5.68 -0.23 15.58
CA SER A 81 -6.22 1.13 15.71
C SER A 81 -6.29 1.87 14.37
N HIS A 82 -5.32 1.67 13.47
CA HIS A 82 -5.40 2.16 12.10
C HIS A 82 -6.52 1.47 11.31
N ILE A 83 -6.63 0.14 11.39
CA ILE A 83 -7.67 -0.62 10.69
C ILE A 83 -9.07 -0.21 11.15
N SER A 84 -9.27 -0.03 12.46
CA SER A 84 -10.55 0.42 13.03
C SER A 84 -10.96 1.80 12.52
N ARG A 85 -10.02 2.76 12.47
CA ARG A 85 -10.25 4.09 11.90
C ARG A 85 -10.52 4.04 10.39
N LEU A 86 -9.69 3.30 9.66
CA LEU A 86 -9.82 3.13 8.21
C LEU A 86 -11.19 2.57 7.84
N ARG A 87 -11.67 1.52 8.54
CA ARG A 87 -13.00 0.94 8.35
C ARG A 87 -14.11 1.99 8.37
N ARG A 88 -14.07 2.91 9.34
CA ARG A 88 -15.09 3.96 9.47
C ARG A 88 -15.06 4.93 8.29
N LYS A 89 -13.86 5.29 7.82
CA LYS A 89 -13.67 6.24 6.72
C LYS A 89 -14.05 5.65 5.36
N ILE A 90 -13.68 4.40 5.07
CA ILE A 90 -13.94 3.83 3.74
C ILE A 90 -15.35 3.26 3.57
N ALA A 91 -16.08 3.03 4.68
CA ALA A 91 -17.46 2.56 4.65
C ALA A 91 -18.39 3.50 3.88
N THR A 92 -18.21 4.82 4.02
CA THR A 92 -18.96 5.84 3.28
C THR A 92 -18.65 5.85 1.78
N HIS A 93 -17.55 5.22 1.37
CA HIS A 93 -17.10 5.14 -0.02
C HIS A 93 -17.37 3.76 -0.64
N GLY A 94 -18.20 2.92 0.00
CA GLY A 94 -18.59 1.62 -0.55
C GLY A 94 -17.57 0.50 -0.35
N PHE A 95 -16.60 0.66 0.55
CA PHE A 95 -15.62 -0.38 0.88
C PHE A 95 -15.80 -0.90 2.31
N GLN A 96 -15.47 -2.17 2.53
CA GLN A 96 -15.48 -2.80 3.85
C GLN A 96 -14.21 -3.61 4.05
N ILE A 97 -13.66 -3.62 5.27
CA ILE A 97 -12.52 -4.48 5.64
C ILE A 97 -13.05 -5.61 6.52
N LYS A 98 -13.01 -6.84 6.03
CA LYS A 98 -13.37 -8.03 6.81
C LYS A 98 -12.12 -8.68 7.36
N GLY A 99 -12.20 -9.17 8.59
CA GLY A 99 -11.15 -9.95 9.22
C GLY A 99 -11.52 -11.43 9.16
N GLU A 100 -10.57 -12.27 8.80
CA GLU A 100 -10.70 -13.72 8.80
C GLU A 100 -9.74 -14.30 9.85
N ARG A 101 -10.30 -15.09 10.76
CA ARG A 101 -9.58 -15.55 11.95
C ARG A 101 -8.37 -16.37 11.53
N PHE A 102 -7.20 -16.02 12.05
CA PHE A 102 -5.91 -16.62 11.73
C PHE A 102 -5.39 -16.43 10.29
N MET A 103 -6.10 -15.72 9.42
CA MET A 103 -5.65 -15.44 8.04
C MET A 103 -5.29 -13.98 7.81
N GLY A 104 -6.03 -13.04 8.41
CA GLY A 104 -5.75 -11.61 8.27
C GLY A 104 -6.98 -10.82 7.86
N TYR A 105 -6.78 -9.87 6.95
CA TYR A 105 -7.81 -8.92 6.52
C TYR A 105 -7.94 -8.93 5.00
N HIS A 106 -9.15 -8.69 4.51
CA HIS A 106 -9.40 -8.51 3.08
C HIS A 106 -10.35 -7.35 2.83
N LEU A 107 -10.17 -6.70 1.68
CA LEU A 107 -11.04 -5.63 1.22
C LEU A 107 -12.21 -6.21 0.44
N VAL A 108 -13.43 -5.81 0.81
CA VAL A 108 -14.65 -6.11 0.09
C VAL A 108 -15.18 -4.81 -0.48
N SER A 109 -15.37 -4.77 -1.80
CA SER A 109 -16.14 -3.70 -2.43
C SER A 109 -17.62 -4.05 -2.29
N ALA A 110 -18.42 -3.14 -1.73
CA ALA A 110 -19.86 -3.19 -1.94
C ALA A 110 -20.09 -2.78 -3.40
N ALA A 111 -20.10 -3.78 -4.29
CA ALA A 111 -20.59 -3.58 -5.65
C ALA A 111 -22.00 -3.00 -5.52
N HIS A 112 -22.19 -1.79 -6.03
CA HIS A 112 -23.53 -1.26 -6.25
C HIS A 112 -24.12 -2.17 -7.34
N GLY A 113 -25.13 -2.95 -6.96
CA GLY A 113 -25.99 -3.66 -7.91
C GLY A 113 -26.82 -2.67 -8.71
#